data_AF-A0A953B9S9-F1
#
_entry.id   AF-A0A953B9S9-F1
#
_cell.length_a   1.000
_cell.length_b   1.000
_cell.length_c   1.000
_cell.angle_alpha   90.00
_cell.angle_beta   90.00
_cell.angle_gamma   90.00
#
_symmetry.space_group_name_H-M   'P 1'
#
loop_
_entity.id
_entity.type
_entity.pdbx_description
1 polymer ?
#
loop_
_entity_poly.entity_id
_entity_poly.type
_entity_poly.pdbx_seq_one_letter_code
_entity_poly.pdbx_strand_id
1 'polypeptide(L)'
;NIKKPILDLINREFQYTLEPPSEGSQEYPIHALGKTFKCDFAFRIRSGGWCFIEDDSAGTCLSNLLKYSAWIEETHPPMPVLLMHIVSPSDSAWIRLCRREGVRLQTNLSGFKHILITTPDWPEQNPKWLEELRLKLKDAATEINGTRVDASQHG
;
A
#
# COMPACT_ATOMS: atom_id res chain seq x y z
N ASN A 1 -7.99 -15.45 8.92
CA ASN A 1 -6.69 -15.25 8.26
C ASN A 1 -6.91 -14.35 7.04
N ILE A 2 -6.51 -13.08 7.13
CA ILE A 2 -6.66 -12.04 6.08
C ILE A 2 -5.68 -12.24 4.92
N LYS A 3 -4.54 -12.89 5.18
CA LYS A 3 -3.45 -12.99 4.21
C LYS A 3 -3.89 -13.71 2.94
N LYS A 4 -4.50 -14.89 3.07
CA LYS A 4 -4.91 -15.70 1.92
C LYS A 4 -5.85 -14.94 0.96
N PRO A 5 -6.94 -14.29 1.41
CA PRO A 5 -7.79 -13.48 0.52
C PRO A 5 -7.04 -12.39 -0.26
N ILE A 6 -6.09 -11.69 0.37
CA ILE A 6 -5.28 -10.67 -0.31
C ILE A 6 -4.42 -11.32 -1.39
N LEU A 7 -3.73 -12.40 -1.04
CA LEU A 7 -2.85 -13.11 -1.99
C LEU A 7 -3.63 -13.71 -3.17
N ASP A 8 -4.79 -14.32 -2.90
CA ASP A 8 -5.67 -14.85 -3.93
C ASP A 8 -6.14 -13.73 -4.88
N LEU A 9 -6.49 -12.55 -4.35
CA LEU A 9 -6.84 -11.38 -5.15
C LEU A 9 -5.68 -10.92 -6.04
N ILE A 10 -4.48 -10.74 -5.48
CA ILE A 10 -3.31 -10.29 -6.23
C ILE A 10 -2.95 -11.29 -7.34
N ASN A 11 -2.86 -12.58 -7.01
CA ASN A 11 -2.48 -13.61 -7.97
C ASN A 11 -3.51 -13.77 -9.10
N ARG A 12 -4.80 -13.64 -8.80
CA ARG A 12 -5.86 -13.80 -9.80
C ARG A 12 -6.01 -12.58 -10.70
N GLU A 13 -5.98 -11.37 -10.13
CA GLU A 13 -6.41 -10.16 -10.83
C GLU A 13 -5.27 -9.16 -11.13
N PHE A 14 -4.16 -9.22 -10.38
CA PHE A 14 -3.09 -8.22 -10.46
C PHE A 14 -1.70 -8.78 -10.77
N GLN A 15 -1.54 -10.07 -11.09
CA GLN A 15 -0.26 -10.71 -11.42
C GLN A 15 0.53 -10.06 -12.59
N TYR A 16 -0.18 -9.37 -13.48
CA TYR A 16 0.40 -8.63 -14.61
C TYR A 16 0.79 -7.18 -14.27
N THR A 17 0.49 -6.72 -13.06
CA THR A 17 0.79 -5.37 -12.57
C THR A 17 1.74 -5.41 -11.38
N LEU A 18 1.50 -6.37 -10.48
CA LEU A 18 2.22 -6.57 -9.23
C LEU A 18 2.93 -7.92 -9.25
N GLU A 19 4.17 -7.93 -8.79
CA GLU A 19 4.96 -9.14 -8.61
C GLU A 19 5.56 -9.16 -7.20
N PRO A 20 5.82 -10.36 -6.64
CA PRO A 20 6.49 -10.44 -5.34
C PRO A 20 7.90 -9.81 -5.40
N PRO A 21 8.47 -9.39 -4.26
CA PRO A 21 9.85 -8.94 -4.19
C PRO A 21 10.80 -10.05 -4.68
N SER A 22 11.92 -9.66 -5.27
CA SER A 22 12.91 -10.60 -5.85
C SER A 22 13.55 -11.53 -4.81
N GLU A 23 13.53 -11.15 -3.53
CA GLU A 23 14.05 -11.94 -2.42
C GLU A 23 13.07 -11.91 -1.22
N GLY A 24 12.73 -13.08 -0.69
CA GLY A 24 11.98 -13.25 0.55
C GLY A 24 10.48 -13.55 0.39
N SER A 25 9.83 -13.82 1.53
CA SER A 25 8.37 -13.85 1.65
C SER A 25 7.78 -12.45 1.42
N GLN A 26 6.49 -12.34 1.11
CA GLN A 26 5.78 -11.05 1.00
C GLN A 26 5.90 -10.16 2.26
N GLU A 27 6.30 -10.74 3.39
CA GLU A 27 6.84 -10.03 4.54
C GLU A 27 8.25 -9.48 4.25
N TYR A 28 8.31 -8.34 3.57
CA TYR A 28 9.56 -7.72 3.13
C TYR A 28 10.14 -6.79 4.20
N PRO A 29 11.45 -6.89 4.51
CA PRO A 29 12.09 -6.00 5.46
C PRO A 29 12.44 -4.65 4.82
N ILE A 30 11.85 -3.56 5.32
CA ILE A 30 12.28 -2.19 5.03
C ILE A 30 13.15 -1.66 6.16
N HIS A 31 14.07 -0.75 5.84
CA HIS A 31 15.01 -0.18 6.80
C HIS A 31 14.81 1.34 6.83
N ALA A 32 14.45 1.87 7.99
CA ALA A 32 14.32 3.31 8.23
C ALA A 32 14.59 3.63 9.69
N LEU A 33 14.98 4.87 10.01
CA LEU A 33 15.21 5.30 11.39
C LEU A 33 16.23 4.42 12.14
N GLY A 34 17.18 3.82 11.41
CA GLY A 34 18.16 2.88 11.95
C GLY A 34 17.57 1.55 12.45
N LYS A 35 16.36 1.18 12.00
CA LYS A 35 15.65 -0.06 12.37
C LYS A 35 15.09 -0.79 11.14
N THR A 36 14.98 -2.10 11.26
CA THR A 36 14.28 -2.94 10.28
C THR A 36 12.83 -3.10 10.69
N PHE A 37 11.91 -2.85 9.78
CA PHE A 37 10.48 -3.09 9.92
C PHE A 37 10.05 -4.14 8.90
N LYS A 38 9.17 -5.05 9.31
CA LYS A 38 8.56 -6.01 8.39
C LYS A 38 7.24 -5.44 7.91
N CYS A 39 7.10 -5.33 6.60
CA CYS A 39 5.81 -5.08 5.96
C CYS A 39 4.96 -6.35 6.03
N ASP A 40 3.64 -6.24 6.04
CA ASP A 40 2.77 -7.43 5.97
C ASP A 40 2.73 -8.01 4.55
N PHE A 41 2.57 -7.11 3.56
CA PHE A 41 2.67 -7.43 2.14
C PHE A 41 3.43 -6.35 1.40
N ALA A 42 4.47 -6.76 0.69
CA ALA A 42 5.16 -5.92 -0.29
C ALA A 42 5.07 -6.55 -1.68
N PHE A 43 4.87 -5.70 -2.68
CA PHE A 43 4.89 -6.06 -4.10
C PHE A 43 5.68 -5.03 -4.89
N ARG A 44 6.41 -5.51 -5.89
CA ARG A 44 7.00 -4.67 -6.92
C ARG A 44 5.93 -4.34 -7.96
N ILE A 45 5.85 -3.08 -8.34
CA ILE A 45 5.03 -2.67 -9.48
C ILE A 45 5.89 -2.90 -10.72
N ARG A 46 5.39 -3.69 -11.68
CA ARG A 46 6.16 -4.08 -12.88
C ARG A 46 6.59 -2.90 -13.75
N SER A 47 5.83 -1.80 -13.74
CA SER A 47 6.20 -0.58 -14.45
C SER A 47 7.26 0.26 -13.73
N GLY A 48 7.64 -0.11 -12.51
CA GLY A 48 8.48 0.65 -11.59
C GLY A 48 7.71 0.95 -10.30
N GLY A 49 8.39 0.89 -9.15
CA GLY A 49 7.81 1.27 -7.86
C GLY A 49 7.44 0.12 -6.92
N TRP A 50 6.73 0.47 -5.85
CA TRP A 50 6.33 -0.44 -4.78
C TRP A 50 4.85 -0.30 -4.44
N CYS A 51 4.21 -1.41 -4.10
CA CYS A 51 2.89 -1.45 -3.50
C CYS A 51 2.95 -2.24 -2.19
N PHE A 52 2.54 -1.59 -1.11
CA PHE A 52 2.47 -2.14 0.23
C PHE A 52 1.03 -2.23 0.69
N ILE A 53 0.69 -3.34 1.33
CA ILE A 53 -0.60 -3.55 2.00
C ILE A 53 -0.28 -3.96 3.44
N GLU A 54 -0.87 -3.26 4.40
CA GLU A 54 -0.70 -3.52 5.84
C GLU A 54 -2.03 -3.91 6.46
N ASP A 55 -2.04 -4.99 7.26
CA ASP A 55 -3.20 -5.38 8.08
C ASP A 55 -3.06 -4.84 9.49
N ASP A 56 -3.22 -3.52 9.59
CA ASP A 56 -2.99 -2.77 10.81
C ASP A 56 -3.89 -3.18 11.97
N SER A 57 -3.24 -3.38 13.12
CA SER A 57 -3.91 -3.45 14.41
C SER A 57 -4.42 -2.07 14.84
N ALA A 58 -5.33 -2.03 15.80
CA ALA A 58 -5.79 -0.76 16.39
C ALA A 58 -4.58 0.04 16.91
N GLY A 59 -4.50 1.31 16.54
CA GLY A 59 -3.46 2.26 16.92
C GLY A 59 -2.17 2.21 16.09
N THR A 60 -1.99 1.23 15.19
CA THR A 60 -0.69 1.06 14.50
C THR A 60 -0.57 1.80 13.18
N CYS A 61 -1.69 2.12 12.52
CA CYS A 61 -1.69 2.64 11.14
C CYS A 61 -0.89 3.94 10.98
N LEU A 62 -1.03 4.89 11.90
CA LEU A 62 -0.26 6.14 11.84
C LEU A 62 1.25 5.88 12.02
N SER A 63 1.61 5.00 12.96
CA SER A 63 3.00 4.63 13.17
C SER A 63 3.59 3.98 11.92
N ASN A 64 2.85 3.05 11.28
CA ASN A 64 3.31 2.40 10.07
C ASN A 64 3.45 3.39 8.90
N LEU A 65 2.47 4.26 8.68
CA LEU A 65 2.56 5.35 7.69
C LEU A 65 3.84 6.19 7.85
N LEU A 66 4.18 6.58 9.08
CA LEU A 66 5.38 7.39 9.34
C LEU A 66 6.68 6.62 9.10
N LYS A 67 6.73 5.31 9.37
CA LYS A 67 7.89 4.47 9.01
C LYS A 67 8.08 4.40 7.50
N TYR A 68 6.99 4.26 6.74
CA TYR A 68 7.06 4.27 5.27
C TYR A 68 7.52 5.63 4.74
N SER A 69 7.05 6.74 5.32
CA SER A 69 7.55 8.09 4.98
C SER A 69 9.06 8.18 5.20
N ALA A 70 9.54 7.79 6.38
CA ALA A 70 10.96 7.83 6.71
C ALA A 70 11.78 6.94 5.75
N TRP A 71 11.28 5.75 5.43
CA TRP A 71 11.92 4.87 4.44
C TRP A 71 12.00 5.51 3.05
N ILE A 72 10.94 6.17 2.57
CA ILE A 72 10.96 6.88 1.29
C ILE A 72 12.00 7.99 1.30
N GLU A 73 12.02 8.80 2.35
CA GLU A 73 12.92 9.95 2.48
C GLU A 73 14.39 9.53 2.64
N GLU A 74 14.67 8.45 3.36
CA GLU A 74 16.04 7.96 3.58
C GLU A 74 16.57 7.20 2.36
N THR A 75 15.74 6.39 1.69
CA THR A 75 16.21 5.44 0.67
C THR A 75 15.93 5.84 -0.77
N HIS A 76 15.06 6.84 -1.00
CA HIS A 76 14.66 7.29 -2.34
C HIS A 76 14.28 6.13 -3.27
N PRO A 77 13.32 5.26 -2.87
CA PRO A 77 12.99 4.07 -3.62
C PRO A 77 12.40 4.45 -4.99
N PRO A 78 12.39 3.51 -5.96
CA PRO A 78 11.66 3.72 -7.20
C PRO A 78 10.20 4.10 -6.92
N MET A 79 9.71 5.10 -7.65
CA MET A 79 8.32 5.55 -7.61
C MET A 79 7.49 4.92 -8.74
N PRO A 80 6.16 4.81 -8.59
CA PRO A 80 5.37 5.23 -7.44
C PRO A 80 5.49 4.31 -6.21
N VAL A 81 5.15 4.84 -5.04
CA VAL A 81 4.98 4.05 -3.82
C VAL A 81 3.51 4.13 -3.40
N LEU A 82 2.82 3.00 -3.41
CA LEU A 82 1.44 2.86 -2.96
C LEU A 82 1.45 2.20 -1.58
N LEU A 83 0.84 2.83 -0.58
CA LEU A 83 0.64 2.27 0.76
C LEU A 83 -0.84 2.16 1.06
N MET A 84 -1.32 0.95 1.30
CA MET A 84 -2.71 0.66 1.64
C MET A 84 -2.78 0.07 3.05
N HIS A 85 -3.45 0.78 3.96
CA HIS A 85 -3.71 0.31 5.30
C HIS A 85 -5.13 -0.24 5.41
N ILE A 86 -5.26 -1.50 5.84
CA ILE A 86 -6.54 -2.13 6.16
C ILE A 86 -6.69 -2.08 7.69
N VAL A 87 -7.66 -1.30 8.17
CA VAL A 87 -7.76 -0.93 9.60
C VAL A 87 -9.14 -1.28 10.19
N SER A 88 -9.18 -1.69 11.45
CA SER A 88 -10.44 -1.83 12.20
C SER A 88 -11.08 -0.44 12.45
N PRO A 89 -12.40 -0.27 12.28
CA PRO A 89 -13.10 1.01 12.47
C PRO A 89 -13.26 1.41 13.94
N SER A 90 -12.92 0.50 14.87
CA SER A 90 -12.90 0.78 16.32
C SER A 90 -11.96 1.95 16.68
N ASP A 91 -11.11 2.35 15.74
CA ASP A 91 -10.09 3.36 15.93
C ASP A 91 -10.32 4.68 15.16
N SER A 92 -11.50 5.29 15.37
CA SER A 92 -11.89 6.46 14.59
C SER A 92 -10.93 7.65 14.73
N ALA A 93 -10.26 7.82 15.87
CA ALA A 93 -9.36 8.95 16.11
C ALA A 93 -8.01 8.74 15.41
N TRP A 94 -7.38 7.56 15.53
CA TRP A 94 -6.12 7.28 14.84
C TRP A 94 -6.33 7.21 13.33
N ILE A 95 -7.47 6.71 12.85
CA ILE A 95 -7.83 6.75 11.41
C ILE A 95 -7.88 8.20 10.90
N ARG A 96 -8.50 9.13 11.63
CA ARG A 96 -8.54 10.54 11.22
C ARG A 96 -7.16 11.18 11.16
N LEU A 97 -6.32 10.91 12.16
CA LEU A 97 -4.93 11.41 12.17
C LEU A 97 -4.11 10.81 11.03
N CYS A 98 -4.22 9.50 10.80
CA CYS A 98 -3.55 8.80 9.72
C CYS A 98 -3.98 9.32 8.34
N ARG A 99 -5.28 9.59 8.14
CA ARG A 99 -5.77 10.27 6.91
C ARG A 99 -5.13 11.64 6.72
N ARG A 100 -5.10 12.46 7.77
CA ARG A 100 -4.54 13.82 7.71
C ARG A 100 -3.06 13.79 7.35
N GLU A 101 -2.27 12.97 8.02
CA GLU A 101 -0.85 12.82 7.71
C GLU A 101 -0.63 12.23 6.33
N GLY A 102 -1.47 11.28 5.92
CA GLY A 102 -1.47 10.72 4.57
C GLY A 102 -1.61 11.78 3.49
N VAL A 103 -2.61 12.66 3.62
CA VAL A 103 -2.81 13.77 2.68
C VAL A 103 -1.59 14.68 2.63
N ARG A 104 -1.05 15.07 3.79
CA ARG A 104 0.16 15.89 3.87
C ARG A 104 1.35 15.23 3.16
N LEU A 105 1.56 13.93 3.37
CA LEU A 105 2.65 13.18 2.77
C LEU A 105 2.50 13.04 1.25
N GLN A 106 1.30 12.78 0.74
CA GLN A 106 1.07 12.74 -0.71
C GLN A 106 1.35 14.08 -1.41
N THR A 107 1.18 15.21 -0.71
CA THR A 107 1.55 16.52 -1.24
C THR A 107 3.07 16.73 -1.28
N ASN A 108 3.81 16.14 -0.34
CA ASN A 108 5.25 16.37 -0.19
C ASN A 108 6.12 15.31 -0.88
N LEU A 109 5.61 14.08 -1.02
CA LEU A 109 6.31 12.95 -1.61
C LEU A 109 5.70 12.65 -2.99
N SER A 110 6.32 13.18 -4.03
CA SER A 110 5.85 13.01 -5.41
C SER A 110 5.81 11.52 -5.80
N GLY A 111 4.64 11.03 -6.21
CA GLY A 111 4.43 9.62 -6.56
C GLY A 111 4.12 8.71 -5.37
N PHE A 112 4.01 9.26 -4.15
CA PHE A 112 3.47 8.53 -3.00
C PHE A 112 1.94 8.60 -2.97
N LYS A 113 1.29 7.46 -2.72
CA LYS A 113 -0.15 7.38 -2.52
C LYS A 113 -0.47 6.58 -1.27
N HIS A 114 -1.35 7.12 -0.43
CA HIS A 114 -1.78 6.53 0.81
C HIS A 114 -3.29 6.31 0.80
N ILE A 115 -3.70 5.07 1.08
CA ILE A 115 -5.08 4.62 1.02
C ILE A 115 -5.42 3.94 2.34
N LEU A 116 -6.57 4.29 2.91
CA LEU A 116 -7.09 3.67 4.13
C LEU A 116 -8.41 2.96 3.83
N ILE A 117 -8.47 1.67 4.14
CA ILE A 117 -9.63 0.80 3.96
C ILE A 117 -10.09 0.37 5.35
N THR A 118 -11.34 0.66 5.71
CA THR A 118 -11.89 0.29 7.02
C THR A 118 -12.67 -1.01 6.94
N THR A 119 -12.48 -1.91 7.90
CA THR A 119 -13.20 -3.20 7.95
C THR A 119 -13.90 -3.43 9.29
N PRO A 120 -15.24 -3.35 9.34
CA PRO A 120 -15.99 -3.62 10.57
C PRO A 120 -15.87 -5.05 11.06
N ASP A 121 -15.65 -6.02 10.16
CA ASP A 121 -15.71 -7.44 10.49
C ASP A 121 -14.52 -8.20 9.90
N TRP A 122 -13.71 -8.81 10.77
CA TRP A 122 -12.69 -9.78 10.38
C TRP A 122 -13.25 -11.21 10.60
N PRO A 123 -13.01 -12.17 9.70
CA PRO A 123 -13.77 -12.50 8.49
C PRO A 123 -15.01 -13.41 8.71
N GLU A 124 -16.05 -13.26 7.88
CA GLU A 124 -16.89 -14.37 7.39
C GLU A 124 -17.12 -14.20 5.88
N GLN A 125 -16.28 -14.87 5.08
CA GLN A 125 -16.41 -15.05 3.62
C GLN A 125 -16.74 -13.78 2.78
N ASN A 126 -15.67 -13.14 2.30
CA ASN A 126 -15.69 -12.02 1.33
C ASN A 126 -16.26 -10.67 1.82
N PRO A 127 -15.72 -10.13 2.93
CA PRO A 127 -16.11 -8.83 3.47
C PRO A 127 -15.81 -7.66 2.52
N LYS A 128 -16.65 -6.62 2.57
CA LYS A 128 -16.61 -5.40 1.72
C LYS A 128 -15.22 -4.75 1.59
N TRP A 129 -14.33 -4.92 2.55
CA TRP A 129 -12.97 -4.39 2.48
C TRP A 129 -12.14 -5.01 1.36
N LEU A 130 -12.35 -6.29 1.01
CA LEU A 130 -11.59 -6.93 -0.08
C LEU A 130 -12.03 -6.37 -1.44
N GLU A 131 -13.33 -6.06 -1.56
CA GLU A 131 -13.86 -5.34 -2.71
C GLU A 131 -13.28 -3.94 -2.82
N GLU A 132 -13.24 -3.21 -1.70
CA GLU A 132 -12.65 -1.88 -1.65
C GLU A 132 -11.15 -1.93 -2.03
N LEU A 133 -10.41 -2.89 -1.50
CA LEU A 133 -9.01 -3.12 -1.87
C LEU A 133 -8.86 -3.36 -3.37
N ARG A 134 -9.70 -4.23 -3.95
CA ARG A 134 -9.71 -4.51 -5.38
C ARG A 134 -9.95 -3.25 -6.21
N LEU A 135 -10.93 -2.43 -5.84
CA LEU A 135 -11.21 -1.17 -6.54
C LEU A 135 -10.04 -0.19 -6.43
N LYS A 136 -9.45 -0.04 -5.24
CA LYS A 136 -8.30 0.86 -5.03
C LYS A 136 -7.05 0.41 -5.78
N LEU A 137 -6.81 -0.89 -5.88
CA LEU A 137 -5.74 -1.44 -6.71
C LEU A 137 -6.00 -1.19 -8.21
N LYS A 138 -7.25 -1.30 -8.69
CA LYS A 138 -7.60 -0.97 -10.09
C LYS A 138 -7.40 0.51 -10.39
N ASP A 139 -7.85 1.39 -9.51
CA ASP A 139 -7.66 2.84 -9.65
C ASP A 139 -6.17 3.17 -9.73
N ALA A 140 -5.36 2.63 -8.82
CA ALA A 140 -3.93 2.84 -8.79
C ALA A 140 -3.23 2.26 -10.04
N ALA A 141 -3.59 1.06 -10.48
CA ALA A 141 -3.05 0.45 -11.69
C ALA A 141 -3.39 1.26 -12.95
N THR A 142 -4.60 1.85 -13.01
CA THR A 142 -5.02 2.70 -14.13
C THR A 142 -4.22 3.99 -14.16
N GLU A 143 -4.01 4.65 -13.02
CA GLU A 143 -3.17 5.85 -12.93
C GLU A 143 -1.73 5.56 -13.38
N ILE A 144 -1.16 4.45 -12.92
CA ILE A 144 0.20 3.98 -13.29
C ILE A 144 0.34 3.72 -14.79
N ASN A 145 -0.68 3.12 -15.41
CA ASN A 145 -0.65 2.81 -16.83
C ASN A 145 -1.01 4.02 -17.70
N GLY A 146 -1.86 4.91 -17.22
CA GLY A 146 -2.26 6.14 -17.92
C GLY A 146 -1.10 7.14 -18.04
N THR A 147 -0.25 7.27 -17.02
CA THR A 147 0.92 8.17 -17.08
C THR A 147 1.95 7.76 -18.14
N ARG A 148 1.98 6.49 -18.56
CA ARG A 148 2.87 6.02 -19.64
C ARG A 148 2.43 6.50 -21.03
N VAL A 149 1.14 6.73 -21.25
CA VAL A 149 0.65 7.15 -22.57
C VAL A 149 1.05 8.60 -22.85
N ASP A 150 0.98 9.48 -21.85
CA ASP A 150 1.30 10.90 -22.01
C ASP A 150 2.81 11.15 -22.15
N ALA A 151 3.67 10.36 -21.51
CA ALA A 151 5.13 10.48 -21.65
C ALA A 151 5.66 10.06 -23.03
N SER A 152 4.85 9.37 -23.84
CA SER A 152 5.22 8.88 -25.18
C SER A 152 4.81 9.82 -26.33
N GLN A 153 4.15 10.94 -26.05
CA GLN A 153 3.70 11.91 -27.07
C GLN A 153 4.60 13.13 -27.25
N HIS A 154 5.74 13.21 -26.54
CA HIS A 154 6.68 14.34 -26.62
C HIS A 154 8.14 13.92 -26.90
N GLY A 155 8.33 12.78 -27.57
CA GLY A 155 9.64 12.30 -28.08
C GLY A 155 9.80 12.51 -29.57
#